data_AF-A0AAC8TBN5-F1
#
_entry.id   AF-A0AAC8TBN5-F1
#
_cell.length_a   1.000
_cell.length_b   1.000
_cell.length_c   1.000
_cell.angle_alpha   90.00
_cell.angle_beta   90.00
_cell.angle_gamma   90.00
#
_symmetry.space_group_name_H-M   'P 1'
#
loop_
_entity.id
_entity.type
_entity.pdbx_description
1 polymer ?
#
loop_
_entity_poly.entity_id
_entity_poly.type
_entity_poly.pdbx_seq_one_letter_code
_entity_poly.pdbx_strand_id
1 'polypeptide(L)'
;MEEGGPKRLELSWRGHYEELRASVDGVQVGQSLGKEALRQGELWGLPDGSRLGVRLHQGGLQLLLVEHEGRPVPGSQGHPLTWVRGAAYSLLLACFVHLLRDSVLLRVHAERVGAERGVLPFVLSGAIGLAGLVTLRAPRVGLIAALLLLPLKALTAGVRLTEAGLQFGPVDVVLWSLVFLHPVLTALYMLTRAPTVEGSRRRAS
;
A
#
# COMPACT_ATOMS: atom_id res chain seq x y z
N MET A 1 19.95 7.12 -10.43
CA MET A 1 18.57 7.09 -9.87
C MET A 1 17.99 5.71 -10.15
N GLU A 2 18.64 4.69 -9.63
CA GLU A 2 18.43 3.29 -10.02
C GLU A 2 18.08 2.45 -8.80
N GLU A 3 17.48 1.29 -9.02
CA GLU A 3 17.09 0.41 -7.92
C GLU A 3 18.33 -0.07 -7.15
N GLY A 4 18.38 0.22 -5.85
CA GLY A 4 19.52 -0.12 -4.99
C GLY A 4 20.73 0.81 -5.09
N GLY A 5 20.72 1.81 -5.98
CA GLY A 5 21.78 2.82 -6.07
C GLY A 5 21.73 3.87 -4.94
N PRO A 6 22.75 4.74 -4.83
CA PRO A 6 22.75 5.82 -3.86
C PRO A 6 21.53 6.73 -4.08
N LYS A 7 20.92 7.20 -2.98
CA LYS A 7 19.83 8.16 -3.03
C LYS A 7 20.40 9.51 -3.48
N ARG A 8 20.12 9.88 -4.73
CA ARG A 8 20.63 11.11 -5.37
C ARG A 8 19.56 12.17 -5.57
N LEU A 9 18.29 11.76 -5.73
CA LEU A 9 17.15 12.65 -5.92
C LEU A 9 16.51 12.98 -4.58
N GLU A 10 16.37 14.27 -4.30
CA GLU A 10 15.65 14.80 -3.15
C GLU A 10 14.48 15.66 -3.63
N LEU A 11 13.33 15.48 -3.00
CA LEU A 11 12.12 16.25 -3.26
C LEU A 11 11.71 16.92 -1.97
N SER A 12 11.55 18.23 -2.02
CA SER A 12 11.04 19.02 -0.91
C SER A 12 9.82 19.81 -1.37
N TRP A 13 8.80 19.88 -0.52
CA TRP A 13 7.61 20.66 -0.81
C TRP A 13 7.18 21.49 0.38
N ARG A 14 6.48 22.59 0.10
CA ARG A 14 5.82 23.42 1.10
C ARG A 14 4.32 23.49 0.83
N GLY A 15 3.54 23.56 1.91
CA GLY A 15 2.09 23.48 1.86
C GLY A 15 1.59 22.18 1.22
N HIS A 16 0.38 22.21 0.68
CA HIS A 16 -0.22 21.09 -0.05
C HIS A 16 0.25 21.03 -1.52
N TYR A 17 1.58 20.98 -1.71
CA TYR A 17 2.26 21.06 -3.01
C TYR A 17 2.13 22.43 -3.72
N GLU A 18 2.09 23.51 -2.93
CA GLU A 18 2.10 24.88 -3.47
C GLU A 18 3.48 25.26 -4.02
N GLU A 19 4.52 24.68 -3.43
CA GLU A 19 5.87 24.80 -3.93
C GLU A 19 6.53 23.44 -3.84
N LEU A 20 7.07 22.96 -4.97
CA LEU A 20 7.85 21.72 -5.04
C LEU A 20 9.22 22.04 -5.61
N ARG A 21 10.27 21.55 -4.97
CA ARG A 21 11.66 21.66 -5.45
C ARG A 21 12.28 20.28 -5.56
N ALA A 22 13.00 20.03 -6.63
CA ALA A 22 13.84 18.85 -6.80
C ALA A 22 15.31 19.22 -6.82
N SER A 23 16.11 18.45 -6.11
CA SER A 23 17.56 18.49 -6.16
C SER A 23 18.16 17.13 -6.48
N VAL A 24 19.25 17.13 -7.24
CA VAL A 24 20.04 15.94 -7.57
C VAL A 24 21.46 16.19 -7.11
N ASP A 25 21.95 15.35 -6.19
CA ASP A 25 23.26 15.51 -5.57
C ASP A 25 23.47 16.93 -4.98
N GLY A 26 22.42 17.49 -4.38
CA GLY A 26 22.42 18.84 -3.80
C GLY A 26 22.22 19.99 -4.80
N VAL A 27 22.22 19.73 -6.11
CA VAL A 27 21.98 20.75 -7.15
C VAL A 27 20.49 20.83 -7.47
N GLN A 28 19.87 22.00 -7.36
CA GLN A 28 18.46 22.19 -7.73
C GLN A 28 18.29 22.01 -9.23
N VAL A 29 17.45 21.05 -9.64
CA VAL A 29 17.19 20.71 -11.05
C VAL A 29 15.83 21.21 -11.53
N GLY A 30 14.92 21.53 -10.61
CA GLY A 30 13.60 22.03 -10.97
C GLY A 30 12.81 22.57 -9.78
N GLN A 31 11.84 23.41 -10.10
CA GLN A 31 10.90 23.99 -9.15
C GLN A 31 9.55 24.17 -9.85
N SER A 32 8.48 23.71 -9.18
CA SER A 32 7.11 24.02 -9.57
C SER A 32 6.52 25.02 -8.59
N LEU A 33 5.86 26.03 -9.13
CA LEU A 33 5.07 27.00 -8.38
C LEU A 33 3.59 26.73 -8.64
N GLY A 34 2.93 26.15 -7.65
CA GLY A 34 1.51 25.88 -7.67
C GLY A 34 1.15 24.45 -8.09
N LYS A 35 0.03 24.00 -7.52
CA LYS A 35 -0.52 22.66 -7.70
C LYS A 35 -0.95 22.36 -9.14
N GLU A 36 -1.39 23.37 -9.89
CA GLU A 36 -1.98 23.13 -11.21
C GLU A 36 -0.93 22.87 -12.28
N ALA A 37 0.25 23.50 -12.17
CA ALA A 37 1.41 23.17 -12.98
C ALA A 37 1.83 21.71 -12.77
N LEU A 38 1.87 21.27 -11.50
CA LEU A 38 2.14 19.86 -11.19
C LEU A 38 1.06 18.92 -11.75
N ARG A 39 -0.22 19.30 -11.79
CA ARG A 39 -1.28 18.44 -12.37
C ARG A 39 -1.11 18.24 -13.87
N GLN A 40 -0.71 19.29 -14.59
CA GLN A 40 -0.41 19.23 -16.02
C GLN A 40 0.85 18.38 -16.30
N GLY A 41 1.75 18.33 -15.31
CA GLY A 41 2.98 17.55 -15.35
C GLY A 41 4.11 18.34 -16.00
N GLU A 42 5.21 18.44 -15.28
CA GLU A 42 6.40 19.18 -15.68
C GLU A 42 7.54 18.22 -16.06
N LEU A 43 8.41 18.68 -16.95
CA LEU A 43 9.63 17.99 -17.33
C LEU A 43 10.80 18.91 -17.01
N TRP A 44 11.68 18.46 -16.13
CA TRP A 44 12.88 19.19 -15.73
C TRP A 44 14.12 18.52 -16.33
N GLY A 45 15.00 19.32 -16.91
CA GLY A 45 16.27 18.84 -17.46
C GLY A 45 17.27 18.55 -16.35
N LEU A 46 17.96 17.42 -16.46
CA LEU A 46 19.03 17.04 -15.55
C LEU A 46 20.41 17.41 -16.14
N PRO A 47 21.45 17.58 -15.30
CA PRO A 47 22.80 17.95 -15.77
C PRO A 47 23.44 16.94 -16.74
N ASP A 48 22.99 15.69 -16.71
CA ASP A 48 23.42 14.60 -17.60
C ASP A 48 22.65 14.58 -18.93
N GLY A 49 21.78 15.56 -19.18
CA GLY A 49 20.95 15.65 -20.37
C GLY A 49 19.67 14.81 -20.32
N SER A 50 19.47 14.02 -19.27
CA SER A 50 18.23 13.26 -19.07
C SER A 50 17.10 14.14 -18.55
N ARG A 51 15.88 13.59 -18.50
CA ARG A 51 14.66 14.31 -18.11
C ARG A 51 14.02 13.70 -16.88
N LEU A 52 13.70 14.55 -15.92
CA LEU A 52 12.90 14.22 -14.75
C LEU A 52 11.46 14.71 -14.96
N GLY A 53 10.52 13.79 -15.11
CA GLY A 53 9.10 14.07 -15.15
C GLY A 53 8.49 14.11 -13.76
N VAL A 54 7.76 15.17 -13.44
CA VAL A 54 7.10 15.33 -12.16
C VAL A 54 5.65 15.72 -12.37
N ARG A 55 4.74 14.98 -11.74
CA ARG A 55 3.31 15.24 -11.88
C ARG A 55 2.54 14.89 -10.63
N LEU A 56 1.58 15.73 -10.29
CA LEU A 56 0.60 15.45 -9.26
C LEU A 56 -0.62 14.77 -9.88
N HIS A 57 -0.74 13.46 -9.66
CA HIS A 57 -1.91 12.71 -10.07
C HIS A 57 -3.06 12.94 -9.08
N GLN A 58 -4.21 13.37 -9.58
CA GLN A 58 -5.46 13.45 -8.83
C GLN A 58 -6.38 12.31 -9.27
N GLY A 59 -6.34 11.22 -8.51
CA GLY A 59 -7.35 10.15 -8.55
C GLY A 59 -8.01 10.00 -7.19
N GLY A 60 -8.41 8.78 -6.83
CA GLY A 60 -8.93 8.49 -5.47
C GLY A 60 -7.93 8.80 -4.34
N LEU A 61 -6.63 8.85 -4.66
CA LEU A 61 -5.58 9.39 -3.79
C LEU A 61 -4.73 10.39 -4.59
N GLN A 62 -4.31 11.47 -3.93
CA GLN A 62 -3.40 12.46 -4.49
C GLN A 62 -1.95 11.92 -4.39
N LEU A 63 -1.31 11.67 -5.53
CA LEU A 63 0.00 11.04 -5.61
C LEU A 63 0.99 11.90 -6.40
N LEU A 64 2.20 12.07 -5.87
CA LEU A 64 3.30 12.68 -6.61
C LEU A 64 4.01 11.60 -7.44
N LEU A 65 3.76 11.62 -8.75
CA LEU A 65 4.41 10.77 -9.73
C LEU A 65 5.73 11.43 -10.13
N VAL A 66 6.80 10.64 -10.07
CA VAL A 66 8.16 11.08 -10.37
C VAL A 66 8.76 10.03 -11.30
N GLU A 67 9.19 10.48 -12.46
CA GLU A 67 9.73 9.64 -13.52
C GLU A 67 11.08 10.14 -13.97
N HIS A 68 12.01 9.21 -14.23
CA HIS A 68 13.27 9.48 -14.88
C HIS A 68 13.22 8.79 -16.24
N GLU A 69 13.36 9.55 -17.33
CA GLU A 69 13.25 9.02 -18.71
C GLU A 69 11.95 8.20 -18.95
N GLY A 70 10.82 8.71 -18.44
CA GLY A 70 9.51 8.07 -18.59
C GLY A 70 9.32 6.79 -17.76
N ARG A 71 10.26 6.46 -16.87
CA ARG A 71 10.15 5.32 -15.93
C ARG A 71 9.97 5.83 -14.50
N PRO A 72 9.07 5.23 -13.69
CA PRO A 72 8.89 5.63 -12.32
C PRO A 72 10.18 5.49 -11.52
N VAL A 73 10.54 6.53 -10.77
CA VAL A 73 11.74 6.50 -9.92
C VAL A 73 11.55 5.48 -8.79
N PRO A 74 12.48 4.53 -8.58
CA PRO A 74 12.38 3.56 -7.50
C PRO A 74 12.18 4.23 -6.13
N GLY A 75 11.21 3.76 -5.36
CA GLY A 75 10.86 4.31 -4.05
C GLY A 75 9.98 5.56 -4.08
N SER A 76 9.68 6.12 -5.25
CA SER A 76 8.63 7.14 -5.39
C SER A 76 7.23 6.56 -5.18
N GLN A 77 6.23 7.42 -4.97
CA GLN A 77 4.83 7.02 -4.84
C GLN A 77 4.25 6.43 -6.14
N GLY A 78 4.83 6.78 -7.30
CA GLY A 78 4.45 6.21 -8.60
C GLY A 78 5.00 4.81 -8.84
N HIS A 79 5.96 4.34 -8.03
CA HIS A 79 6.62 3.07 -8.27
C HIS A 79 5.79 1.89 -7.72
N PRO A 80 5.45 0.86 -8.55
CA PRO A 80 4.60 -0.25 -8.12
C PRO A 80 5.12 -1.01 -6.90
N LEU A 81 6.45 -1.19 -6.80
CA LEU A 81 7.06 -1.90 -5.68
C LEU A 81 6.87 -1.17 -4.33
N THR A 82 6.68 0.15 -4.33
CA THR A 82 6.38 0.91 -3.11
C THR A 82 5.05 0.45 -2.51
N TRP A 83 4.04 0.28 -3.36
CA TRP A 83 2.71 -0.20 -2.95
C TRP A 83 2.72 -1.66 -2.54
N VAL A 84 3.47 -2.51 -3.25
CA VAL A 84 3.65 -3.93 -2.90
C VAL A 84 4.26 -4.07 -1.50
N ARG A 85 5.30 -3.30 -1.19
CA ARG A 85 5.92 -3.30 0.15
C ARG A 85 4.95 -2.80 1.21
N GLY A 86 4.21 -1.72 0.92
CA GLY A 86 3.15 -1.22 1.79
C GLY A 86 2.12 -2.30 2.12
N ALA A 87 1.59 -2.97 1.10
CA ALA A 87 0.63 -4.06 1.27
C ALA A 87 1.21 -5.24 2.06
N ALA A 88 2.46 -5.64 1.78
CA ALA A 88 3.13 -6.70 2.53
C ALA A 88 3.23 -6.36 4.03
N TYR A 89 3.64 -5.13 4.37
CA TYR A 89 3.71 -4.69 5.76
C TYR A 89 2.33 -4.57 6.41
N SER A 90 1.31 -4.11 5.68
CA SER A 90 -0.07 -4.12 6.16
C SER A 90 -0.56 -5.54 6.47
N LEU A 91 -0.19 -6.54 5.68
CA LEU A 91 -0.54 -7.95 5.94
C LEU A 91 0.18 -8.53 7.16
N LEU A 92 1.46 -8.18 7.36
CA LEU A 92 2.18 -8.55 8.58
C LEU A 92 1.55 -7.92 9.82
N LEU A 93 1.16 -6.65 9.74
CA LEU A 93 0.42 -5.98 10.80
C LEU A 93 -0.94 -6.65 11.06
N ALA A 94 -1.69 -6.99 10.00
CA ALA A 94 -2.96 -7.70 10.11
C ALA A 94 -2.80 -9.03 10.85
N CYS A 95 -1.78 -9.82 10.49
CA CYS A 95 -1.42 -11.07 11.18
C CYS A 95 -1.21 -10.82 12.67
N PHE A 96 -0.38 -9.84 13.04
CA PHE A 96 -0.09 -9.51 14.43
C PHE A 96 -1.35 -9.10 15.21
N VAL A 97 -2.15 -8.17 14.67
CA VAL A 97 -3.39 -7.71 15.30
C VAL A 97 -4.38 -8.87 15.48
N HIS A 98 -4.52 -9.74 14.49
CA HIS A 98 -5.43 -10.87 14.56
C HIS A 98 -4.96 -11.92 15.58
N LEU A 99 -3.66 -12.19 15.67
CA LEU A 99 -3.11 -13.09 16.69
C LEU A 99 -3.35 -12.56 18.11
N LEU A 100 -3.15 -11.26 18.34
CA LEU A 100 -3.46 -10.63 19.63
C LEU A 100 -4.93 -10.78 19.99
N ARG A 101 -5.82 -10.42 19.07
CA ARG A 101 -7.28 -10.53 19.26
C ARG A 101 -7.69 -11.97 19.56
N ASP A 102 -7.23 -12.93 18.75
CA ASP A 102 -7.59 -14.34 18.92
C ASP A 102 -7.04 -14.90 20.24
N SER A 103 -5.87 -14.43 20.70
CA SER A 103 -5.31 -14.79 22.00
C SER A 103 -6.17 -14.28 23.17
N VAL A 104 -6.69 -13.05 23.08
CA VAL A 104 -7.61 -12.49 24.09
C VAL A 104 -8.92 -13.28 24.11
N LEU A 105 -9.50 -13.55 22.94
CA LEU A 105 -10.74 -14.32 22.84
C LEU A 105 -10.60 -15.75 23.36
N LEU A 106 -9.46 -16.39 23.12
CA LEU A 106 -9.16 -17.72 23.65
C LEU A 106 -9.18 -17.72 25.19
N ARG A 107 -8.57 -16.73 25.84
CA ARG A 107 -8.54 -16.61 27.30
C ARG A 107 -9.93 -16.40 27.89
N VAL A 108 -10.67 -15.40 27.39
CA VAL A 108 -12.03 -15.09 27.84
C VAL A 108 -12.97 -16.30 27.70
N HIS A 109 -12.78 -17.09 26.66
CA HIS A 109 -13.62 -18.26 26.43
C HIS A 109 -13.21 -19.48 27.26
N ALA A 110 -11.91 -19.73 27.43
CA ALA A 110 -11.41 -20.82 28.26
C ALA A 110 -11.93 -20.74 29.70
N GLU A 111 -12.05 -19.51 30.23
CA GLU A 111 -12.64 -19.24 31.55
C GLU A 111 -14.15 -19.56 31.63
N ARG A 112 -14.88 -19.53 30.51
CA ARG A 112 -16.34 -19.66 30.49
C ARG A 112 -16.87 -21.07 30.21
N VAL A 113 -16.21 -21.83 29.33
CA VAL A 113 -16.84 -23.04 28.72
C VAL A 113 -16.03 -24.33 28.90
N GLY A 114 -14.80 -24.29 29.39
CA GLY A 114 -13.96 -25.50 29.45
C GLY A 114 -13.50 -25.89 28.03
N ALA A 115 -12.33 -25.38 27.65
CA ALA A 115 -11.90 -25.18 26.27
C ALA A 115 -11.79 -26.42 25.36
N GLU A 116 -12.51 -26.40 24.24
CA GLU A 116 -12.04 -26.90 22.95
C GLU A 116 -12.46 -25.92 21.83
N ARG A 117 -11.68 -24.87 21.57
CA ARG A 117 -11.83 -24.09 20.33
C ARG A 117 -10.60 -24.28 19.46
N GLY A 118 -10.86 -24.78 18.25
CA GLY A 118 -9.83 -25.24 17.32
C GLY A 118 -8.83 -24.18 16.88
N VAL A 119 -7.64 -24.65 16.51
CA VAL A 119 -6.44 -23.92 16.11
C VAL A 119 -6.64 -23.03 14.86
N LEU A 120 -7.76 -23.21 14.15
CA LEU A 120 -8.07 -22.57 12.87
C LEU A 120 -7.88 -21.03 12.83
N PRO A 121 -8.29 -20.21 13.82
CA PRO A 121 -8.07 -18.76 13.75
C PRO A 121 -6.59 -18.40 13.70
N PHE A 122 -5.78 -19.08 14.50
CA PHE A 122 -4.33 -18.88 14.56
C PHE A 122 -3.68 -19.30 13.23
N VAL A 123 -4.12 -20.41 12.64
CA VAL A 123 -3.68 -20.85 11.31
C VAL A 123 -3.99 -19.79 10.25
N LEU A 124 -5.22 -19.26 10.21
CA LEU A 124 -5.59 -18.23 9.24
C LEU A 124 -4.79 -16.93 9.44
N SER A 125 -4.54 -16.53 10.69
CA SER A 125 -3.72 -15.35 10.98
C SER A 125 -2.27 -15.57 10.51
N GLY A 126 -1.68 -16.73 10.80
CA GLY A 126 -0.35 -17.11 10.32
C GLY A 126 -0.26 -17.17 8.79
N ALA A 127 -1.30 -17.71 8.12
CA ALA A 127 -1.38 -17.75 6.67
C ALA A 127 -1.41 -16.34 6.05
N ILE A 128 -2.12 -15.38 6.66
CA ILE A 128 -2.10 -13.97 6.23
C ILE A 128 -0.69 -13.38 6.36
N GLY A 129 0.02 -13.66 7.47
CA GLY A 129 1.40 -13.24 7.65
C GLY A 129 2.33 -13.83 6.59
N LEU A 130 2.19 -15.13 6.29
CA LEU A 130 2.94 -15.80 5.23
C LEU A 130 2.64 -15.19 3.86
N ALA A 131 1.38 -14.87 3.55
CA ALA A 131 1.02 -14.15 2.33
C ALA A 131 1.70 -12.78 2.24
N GLY A 132 1.84 -12.07 3.37
CA GLY A 132 2.64 -10.84 3.48
C GLY A 132 4.12 -11.06 3.11
N LEU A 133 4.75 -12.10 3.66
CA LEU A 133 6.15 -12.44 3.32
C LEU A 133 6.31 -12.87 1.86
N VAL A 134 5.38 -13.68 1.33
CA VAL A 134 5.37 -14.10 -0.08
C VAL A 134 5.20 -12.89 -0.99
N THR A 135 4.41 -11.89 -0.60
CA THR A 135 4.22 -10.65 -1.38
C THR A 135 5.55 -9.91 -1.63
N LEU A 136 6.54 -10.02 -0.74
CA LEU A 136 7.86 -9.41 -0.94
C LEU A 136 8.70 -10.11 -2.02
N ARG A 137 8.44 -11.39 -2.32
CA ARG A 137 9.21 -12.17 -3.32
C ARG A 137 8.43 -12.48 -4.58
N ALA A 138 7.13 -12.77 -4.44
CA ALA A 138 6.20 -13.08 -5.50
C ALA A 138 4.92 -12.23 -5.33
N PRO A 139 4.95 -10.94 -5.71
CA PRO A 139 3.90 -9.97 -5.38
C PRO A 139 2.49 -10.40 -5.77
N ARG A 140 2.31 -10.90 -7.00
CA ARG A 140 1.00 -11.33 -7.50
C ARG A 140 0.44 -12.50 -6.69
N VAL A 141 1.28 -13.49 -6.39
CA VAL A 141 0.86 -14.69 -5.64
C VAL A 141 0.47 -14.31 -4.22
N GLY A 142 1.32 -13.54 -3.52
CA GLY A 142 1.06 -13.11 -2.15
C GLY A 142 -0.21 -12.25 -2.03
N LEU A 143 -0.40 -11.30 -2.95
CA LEU A 143 -1.58 -10.43 -2.94
C LEU A 143 -2.88 -11.19 -3.27
N ILE A 144 -2.86 -12.14 -4.23
CA ILE A 144 -4.02 -12.99 -4.51
C ILE A 144 -4.36 -13.87 -3.30
N ALA A 145 -3.35 -14.48 -2.67
CA ALA A 145 -3.56 -15.26 -1.46
C ALA A 145 -4.19 -14.40 -0.34
N ALA A 146 -3.68 -13.19 -0.12
CA ALA A 146 -4.23 -12.26 0.86
C ALA A 146 -5.69 -11.85 0.55
N LEU A 147 -6.00 -11.62 -0.72
CA LEU A 147 -7.37 -11.29 -1.19
C LEU A 147 -8.37 -12.40 -0.85
N LEU A 148 -7.95 -13.66 -0.82
CA LEU A 148 -8.78 -14.81 -0.44
C LEU A 148 -8.83 -15.03 1.09
N LEU A 149 -7.68 -14.88 1.76
CA LEU A 149 -7.55 -15.16 3.19
C LEU A 149 -8.24 -14.13 4.08
N LEU A 150 -8.17 -12.84 3.74
CA LEU A 150 -8.75 -11.77 4.56
C LEU A 150 -10.28 -11.89 4.70
N PRO A 151 -11.07 -12.05 3.63
CA PRO A 151 -12.52 -12.26 3.74
C PRO A 151 -12.89 -13.54 4.49
N LEU A 152 -12.17 -14.64 4.23
CA LEU A 152 -12.38 -15.89 4.94
C LEU A 152 -12.13 -15.75 6.45
N LYS A 153 -11.08 -15.01 6.82
CA LYS A 153 -10.78 -14.67 8.21
C LYS A 153 -11.87 -13.79 8.84
N ALA A 154 -12.40 -12.83 8.09
CA ALA A 154 -13.49 -11.99 8.55
C ALA A 154 -14.77 -12.80 8.83
N LEU A 155 -15.16 -13.67 7.90
CA LEU A 155 -16.32 -14.56 8.06
C LEU A 155 -16.19 -15.46 9.29
N THR A 156 -15.05 -16.14 9.43
CA THR A 156 -14.82 -17.06 10.55
C THR A 156 -14.80 -16.35 11.90
N ALA A 157 -14.34 -15.10 11.97
CA ALA A 157 -14.43 -14.32 13.21
C ALA A 157 -15.86 -13.84 13.47
N GLY A 158 -16.60 -13.41 12.44
CA GLY A 158 -18.00 -12.98 12.56
C GLY A 158 -18.89 -14.07 13.17
N VAL A 159 -18.84 -15.29 12.64
CA VAL A 159 -19.61 -16.44 13.15
C VAL A 159 -19.31 -16.69 14.64
N ARG A 160 -18.03 -16.64 15.02
CA ARG A 160 -17.59 -16.91 16.40
C ARG A 160 -18.01 -15.83 17.39
N LEU A 161 -18.04 -14.57 16.97
CA LEU A 161 -18.52 -13.47 17.81
C LEU A 161 -20.03 -13.59 18.06
N THR A 162 -20.79 -13.99 17.04
CA THR A 162 -22.22 -14.27 17.18
C THR A 162 -22.47 -15.43 18.14
N GLU A 163 -21.73 -16.54 18.02
CA GLU A 163 -21.79 -17.65 18.98
C GLU A 163 -21.40 -17.25 20.41
N ALA A 164 -20.50 -16.27 20.57
CA ALA A 164 -20.06 -15.78 21.87
C ALA A 164 -21.04 -14.79 22.52
N GLY A 165 -22.16 -14.46 21.86
CA GLY A 165 -23.15 -13.51 22.36
C GLY A 165 -22.64 -12.06 22.45
N LEU A 166 -21.55 -11.73 21.75
CA LEU A 166 -21.02 -10.36 21.72
C LEU A 166 -21.85 -9.52 20.73
N GLN A 167 -22.13 -8.27 21.11
CA GLN A 167 -22.90 -7.33 20.28
C GLN A 167 -22.14 -6.85 19.02
N PHE A 168 -20.83 -7.09 18.94
CA PHE A 168 -20.06 -6.84 17.73
C PHE A 168 -20.53 -7.77 16.62
N GLY A 169 -21.22 -7.20 15.65
CA GLY A 169 -21.82 -7.94 14.56
C GLY A 169 -20.79 -8.41 13.55
N PRO A 170 -21.16 -9.36 12.66
CA PRO A 170 -20.33 -9.74 11.51
C PRO A 170 -19.89 -8.54 10.66
N VAL A 171 -20.73 -7.48 10.62
CA VAL A 171 -20.47 -6.24 9.89
C VAL A 171 -19.24 -5.50 10.43
N ASP A 172 -19.06 -5.42 11.76
CA ASP A 172 -17.94 -4.70 12.37
C ASP A 172 -16.60 -5.37 12.05
N VAL A 173 -16.59 -6.71 12.03
CA VAL A 173 -15.42 -7.51 11.66
C VAL A 173 -15.07 -7.35 10.18
N VAL A 174 -16.09 -7.34 9.32
CA VAL A 174 -15.91 -7.13 7.89
C VAL A 174 -15.35 -5.74 7.64
N LEU A 175 -15.90 -4.71 8.29
CA LEU A 175 -15.43 -3.33 8.15
C LEU A 175 -13.96 -3.18 8.57
N TRP A 176 -13.56 -3.79 9.68
CA TRP A 176 -12.16 -3.80 10.12
C TRP A 176 -11.23 -4.53 9.15
N SER A 177 -11.73 -5.59 8.49
CA SER A 177 -10.96 -6.34 7.52
C SER A 177 -10.75 -5.55 6.21
N LEU A 178 -11.65 -4.62 5.88
CA LEU A 178 -11.49 -3.73 4.72
C LEU A 178 -10.27 -2.80 4.85
N VAL A 179 -9.89 -2.42 6.07
CA VAL A 179 -8.70 -1.60 6.33
C VAL A 179 -7.44 -2.27 5.79
N PHE A 180 -7.32 -3.59 5.96
CA PHE A 180 -6.18 -4.37 5.46
C PHE A 180 -6.35 -4.81 4.01
N LEU A 181 -7.60 -4.87 3.51
CA LEU A 181 -7.88 -5.21 2.12
C LEU A 181 -7.55 -4.05 1.15
N HIS A 182 -7.79 -2.81 1.58
CA HIS A 182 -7.50 -1.62 0.78
C HIS A 182 -6.08 -1.61 0.19
N PRO A 183 -4.98 -1.70 1.00
CA PRO A 183 -3.63 -1.68 0.46
C PRO A 183 -3.33 -2.86 -0.48
N VAL A 184 -3.94 -4.03 -0.27
CA VAL A 184 -3.81 -5.19 -1.17
C VAL A 184 -4.41 -4.88 -2.54
N LEU A 185 -5.63 -4.34 -2.57
CA LEU A 185 -6.31 -3.95 -3.81
C LEU A 185 -5.56 -2.83 -4.54
N THR A 186 -5.08 -1.82 -3.80
CA THR A 186 -4.29 -0.74 -4.39
C THR A 186 -2.97 -1.27 -4.99
N ALA A 187 -2.27 -2.18 -4.30
CA ALA A 187 -1.05 -2.77 -4.83
C ALA A 187 -1.29 -3.61 -6.09
N LEU A 188 -2.37 -4.41 -6.13
CA LEU A 188 -2.77 -5.16 -7.32
C LEU A 188 -3.12 -4.24 -8.50
N TYR A 189 -3.84 -3.15 -8.22
CA TYR A 189 -4.13 -2.13 -9.23
C TYR A 189 -2.85 -1.51 -9.77
N MET A 190 -1.92 -1.10 -8.89
CA MET A 190 -0.66 -0.47 -9.32
C MET A 190 0.26 -1.43 -10.10
N LEU A 191 0.24 -2.73 -9.77
CA LEU A 191 0.98 -3.75 -10.53
C LEU A 191 0.43 -3.99 -11.94
N THR A 192 -0.85 -3.67 -12.17
CA THR A 192 -1.51 -3.88 -13.46
C THR A 192 -1.66 -2.60 -14.28
N ARG A 193 -1.75 -1.44 -13.63
CA ARG A 193 -2.08 -0.15 -14.23
C ARG A 193 -1.30 1.01 -13.59
N ALA A 194 0.02 0.88 -13.46
CA ALA A 194 0.87 1.97 -12.96
C ALA A 194 0.62 3.25 -13.79
N PRO A 195 0.15 4.35 -13.18
CA PRO A 195 -0.06 5.59 -13.92
C PRO A 195 1.29 6.19 -14.31
N THR A 196 1.50 6.41 -15.61
CA THR A 196 2.70 7.08 -16.11
C THR A 196 2.44 8.54 -16.48
N VAL A 197 3.45 9.41 -16.38
CA VAL A 197 3.38 10.82 -16.81
C VAL A 197 3.15 10.86 -18.32
N GLU A 198 3.92 10.09 -19.10
CA GLU A 198 3.83 10.00 -20.56
C GLU A 198 2.45 9.51 -21.06
N GLY A 199 1.93 8.43 -20.47
CA GLY A 199 0.69 7.78 -20.92
C GLY A 199 -0.57 8.64 -20.66
N SER A 200 -0.45 9.64 -19.81
CA SER A 200 -1.54 10.53 -19.45
C SER A 200 -1.59 11.81 -20.28
N ARG A 201 -0.46 12.32 -20.78
CA ARG A 201 -0.45 13.41 -21.76
C ARG A 201 -1.15 13.01 -23.05
N ARG A 202 -0.96 11.77 -23.50
CA ARG A 202 -1.68 11.21 -24.68
C ARG A 202 -3.20 11.11 -24.51
N ARG A 203 -3.73 11.17 -23.29
CA ARG A 203 -5.19 11.19 -23.04
C ARG A 203 -5.75 12.60 -22.89
N ALA A 204 -4.89 13.60 -22.71
CA ALA A 204 -5.27 15.00 -22.56
C ALA A 204 -5.17 15.80 -23.88
N SER A 205 -4.56 15.20 -24.92
CA SER A 205 -4.53 15.66 -26.31
C SER A 205 -5.65 15.02 -27.12
#